data_AF-A0A3D3IR85-F1
#
_entry.id   AF-A0A3D3IR85-F1
#
_cell.length_a   1.000
_cell.length_b   1.000
_cell.length_c   1.000
_cell.angle_alpha   90.00
_cell.angle_beta   90.00
_cell.angle_gamma   90.00
#
_symmetry.space_group_name_H-M   'P 1'
#
loop_
_entity.id
_entity.type
_entity.pdbx_description
1 polymer ?
#
loop_
_entity_poly.entity_id
_entity_poly.type
_entity_poly.pdbx_seq_one_letter_code
_entity_poly.pdbx_strand_id
1 'polypeptide(L)'
;MGGKKKEIQENGNMPDLGVNWTAIRALEHNIDPQQEGESNADFRLRVSGELRGKRRIIEAHEAYQNALFDSGNEMLEYGLLGAVSQLLGGEQYSRDPVEQVGDDITVGIFSQAPQHKDPFAAILLLSLMGK
;
A
#
# COMPACT_ATOMS: atom_id res chain seq x y z
N MET A 1 33.97 27.93 -33.39
CA MET A 1 33.20 28.09 -32.13
C MET A 1 32.15 26.98 -32.10
N GLY A 2 32.49 25.84 -31.50
CA GLY A 2 31.60 24.67 -31.41
C GLY A 2 31.45 24.28 -29.95
N GLY A 3 30.44 24.86 -29.28
CA GLY A 3 30.10 24.54 -27.90
C GLY A 3 29.20 23.30 -27.86
N LYS A 4 29.71 22.19 -27.34
CA LYS A 4 28.96 20.98 -27.04
C LYS A 4 27.81 21.30 -26.10
N LYS A 5 26.57 21.00 -26.51
CA LYS A 5 25.43 20.89 -25.60
C LYS A 5 25.72 19.74 -24.63
N LYS A 6 25.80 20.03 -23.33
CA LYS A 6 25.75 19.01 -22.29
C LYS A 6 24.33 18.47 -22.26
N GLU A 7 24.15 17.27 -22.76
CA GLU A 7 23.01 16.42 -22.47
C GLU A 7 23.10 16.05 -20.98
N ILE A 8 22.19 16.62 -20.18
CA ILE A 8 22.00 16.18 -18.80
C ILE A 8 21.06 14.98 -18.90
N GLN A 9 21.60 13.80 -18.62
CA GLN A 9 20.82 12.59 -18.36
C GLN A 9 20.06 12.80 -17.05
N GLU A 10 18.77 13.15 -17.12
CA GLU A 10 17.86 13.03 -15.98
C GLU A 10 17.41 11.57 -15.87
N ASN A 11 18.23 10.81 -15.13
CA ASN A 11 17.83 9.53 -14.58
C ASN A 11 16.79 9.76 -13.47
N GLY A 12 15.65 9.08 -13.57
CA GLY A 12 14.78 8.75 -12.44
C GLY A 12 13.71 9.78 -12.09
N ASN A 13 12.48 9.48 -12.52
CA ASN A 13 11.18 9.90 -11.99
C ASN A 13 11.09 11.16 -11.11
N MET A 14 10.30 12.10 -11.62
CA MET A 14 9.88 13.37 -11.03
C MET A 14 9.63 13.36 -9.50
N PRO A 15 9.99 14.44 -8.78
CA PRO A 15 9.63 14.64 -7.39
C PRO A 15 8.14 14.97 -7.27
N ASP A 16 7.36 14.06 -6.69
CA ASP A 16 5.95 14.27 -6.40
C ASP A 16 5.78 15.32 -5.28
N LEU A 17 4.92 16.30 -5.49
CA LEU A 17 4.63 17.36 -4.52
C LEU A 17 3.68 16.85 -3.42
N GLY A 18 4.19 15.96 -2.57
CA GLY A 18 4.16 16.14 -1.11
C GLY A 18 2.90 15.82 -0.30
N VAL A 19 1.95 15.01 -0.77
CA VAL A 19 0.83 14.57 0.08
C VAL A 19 1.25 13.38 0.95
N ASN A 20 1.24 13.58 2.28
CA ASN A 20 1.45 12.52 3.25
C ASN A 20 0.12 11.83 3.56
N TRP A 21 -0.25 10.85 2.73
CA TRP A 21 -1.46 10.04 2.91
C TRP A 21 -1.49 9.30 4.24
N THR A 22 -0.33 8.93 4.77
CA THR A 22 -0.22 8.35 6.12
C THR A 22 -0.77 9.30 7.19
N ALA A 23 -0.35 10.57 7.15
CA ALA A 23 -0.81 11.60 8.08
C ALA A 23 -2.30 11.90 7.91
N ILE A 24 -2.81 11.88 6.67
CA ILE A 24 -4.23 12.06 6.38
C ILE A 24 -5.04 10.91 6.98
N ARG A 25 -4.66 9.65 6.72
CA ARG A 25 -5.35 8.48 7.29
C ARG A 25 -5.27 8.45 8.82
N ALA A 26 -4.14 8.87 9.40
CA ALA A 26 -4.02 8.99 10.84
C ALA A 26 -5.06 9.99 11.41
N LEU A 27 -5.17 11.17 10.80
CA LEU A 27 -6.13 12.20 11.18
C LEU A 27 -7.59 11.73 11.04
N GLU A 28 -7.95 11.16 9.90
CA GLU A 28 -9.31 10.69 9.61
C GLU A 28 -9.79 9.59 10.57
N HIS A 29 -8.87 8.80 11.09
CA HIS A 29 -9.16 7.66 11.96
C HIS A 29 -8.80 7.87 13.43
N ASN A 30 -8.51 9.12 13.83
CA ASN A 30 -8.13 9.50 15.20
C ASN A 30 -6.97 8.65 15.73
N ILE A 31 -5.93 8.49 14.91
CA ILE A 31 -4.66 7.87 15.27
C ILE A 31 -3.66 8.99 15.56
N ASP A 32 -2.82 8.81 16.59
CA ASP A 32 -1.86 9.82 16.98
C ASP A 32 -0.95 10.22 15.81
N PRO A 33 -0.71 11.53 15.61
CA PRO A 33 0.17 12.02 14.55
C PRO A 33 1.60 11.52 14.74
N GLN A 34 2.44 11.76 13.73
CA GLN A 34 3.86 11.40 13.81
C GLN A 34 4.51 12.08 15.03
N GLN A 35 5.16 11.27 15.86
CA GLN A 35 5.77 11.74 17.10
C GLN A 35 7.14 12.39 16.81
N GLU A 36 7.59 13.27 17.70
CA GLU A 36 8.94 13.84 17.60
C GLU A 36 10.00 12.73 17.67
N GLY A 37 10.87 12.65 16.65
CA GLY A 37 11.89 11.61 16.53
C GLY A 37 11.41 10.29 15.92
N GLU A 38 10.11 10.12 15.62
CA GLU A 38 9.59 8.96 14.89
C GLU A 38 9.96 9.05 13.41
N SER A 39 10.55 7.99 12.85
CA SER A 39 10.88 7.96 11.43
C SER A 39 9.62 7.86 10.57
N ASN A 40 9.68 8.32 9.31
CA ASN A 40 8.56 8.16 8.38
C ASN A 40 8.19 6.68 8.13
N ALA A 41 9.15 5.77 8.26
CA ALA A 41 8.90 4.33 8.12
C ALA A 41 8.12 3.79 9.32
N ASP A 42 8.54 4.14 10.54
CA ASP A 42 7.88 3.70 11.77
C ASP A 42 6.47 4.29 11.88
N PHE A 43 6.30 5.56 11.49
CA PHE A 43 5.00 6.21 11.44
C PHE A 43 4.03 5.49 10.50
N ARG A 44 4.49 5.12 9.29
CA ARG A 44 3.71 4.35 8.32
C ARG A 44 3.31 2.99 8.86
N LEU A 45 4.27 2.25 9.39
CA LEU A 45 4.06 0.91 9.97
C LEU A 45 3.02 0.94 11.10
N ARG A 46 3.13 1.90 12.02
CA ARG A 46 2.21 2.05 13.15
C ARG A 46 0.79 2.37 12.66
N VAL A 47 0.64 3.41 11.83
CA VAL A 47 -0.67 3.83 11.32
C VAL A 47 -1.32 2.70 10.51
N SER A 48 -0.57 2.04 9.62
CA SER A 48 -1.11 0.92 8.83
C SER A 48 -1.54 -0.25 9.73
N GLY A 49 -0.75 -0.59 10.74
CA GLY A 49 -1.10 -1.65 11.70
C GLY A 49 -2.36 -1.33 12.49
N GLU A 50 -2.48 -0.11 13.03
CA GLU A 50 -3.69 0.32 13.74
C GLU A 50 -4.94 0.25 12.86
N LEU A 51 -4.84 0.73 11.61
CA LEU A 51 -5.94 0.66 10.63
C LEU A 51 -6.29 -0.79 10.31
N ARG A 52 -5.29 -1.65 10.08
CA ARG A 52 -5.50 -3.06 9.77
C ARG A 52 -6.15 -3.81 10.94
N GLY A 53 -5.77 -3.49 12.18
CA GLY A 53 -6.36 -4.04 13.40
C GLY A 53 -7.82 -3.63 13.57
N LYS A 54 -8.17 -2.42 13.10
CA LYS A 54 -9.55 -1.91 13.02
C LYS A 54 -10.32 -2.42 11.78
N ARG A 55 -9.76 -3.38 11.02
CA ARG A 55 -10.32 -3.93 9.76
C ARG A 55 -10.55 -2.89 8.65
N ARG A 56 -9.79 -1.79 8.67
CA ARG A 56 -9.75 -0.77 7.63
C ARG A 56 -8.69 -1.15 6.59
N ILE A 57 -9.01 -2.15 5.76
CA ILE A 57 -8.02 -2.81 4.89
C ILE A 57 -7.47 -1.83 3.85
N ILE A 58 -8.34 -1.06 3.18
CA ILE A 58 -7.92 -0.12 2.14
C ILE A 58 -7.03 0.96 2.75
N GLU A 59 -7.51 1.58 3.83
CA GLU A 59 -6.82 2.68 4.48
C GLU A 59 -5.49 2.23 5.11
N ALA A 60 -5.39 0.99 5.58
CA ALA A 60 -4.14 0.41 6.06
C ALA A 60 -3.09 0.33 4.95
N HIS A 61 -3.46 -0.15 3.76
CA HIS A 61 -2.54 -0.25 2.62
C HIS A 61 -2.19 1.11 2.03
N GLU A 62 -3.13 2.06 2.03
CA GLU A 62 -2.86 3.46 1.65
C GLU A 62 -1.87 4.15 2.60
N ALA A 63 -2.03 3.96 3.91
CA ALA A 63 -1.10 4.48 4.90
C ALA A 63 0.29 3.83 4.77
N TYR A 64 0.34 2.51 4.57
CA TYR A 64 1.60 1.78 4.44
C TYR A 64 2.39 2.22 3.19
N GLN A 65 1.71 2.37 2.05
CA GLN A 65 2.31 2.78 0.78
C GLN A 65 2.47 4.31 0.64
N ASN A 66 1.88 5.08 1.55
CA ASN A 66 1.73 6.54 1.45
C ASN A 66 1.17 6.97 0.08
N ALA A 67 0.12 6.30 -0.36
CA ALA A 67 -0.54 6.49 -1.65
C ALA A 67 -2.04 6.23 -1.52
N LEU A 68 -2.87 6.77 -2.42
CA LEU A 68 -4.30 6.45 -2.50
C LEU A 68 -4.53 5.16 -3.28
N PHE A 69 -5.65 4.49 -3.00
CA PHE A 69 -5.99 3.23 -3.68
C PHE A 69 -6.13 3.37 -5.20
N ASP A 70 -6.58 4.53 -5.69
CA ASP A 70 -6.80 4.84 -7.10
C ASP A 70 -5.57 5.45 -7.78
N SER A 71 -4.42 5.49 -7.11
CA SER A 71 -3.19 6.08 -7.65
C SER A 71 -2.44 5.18 -8.63
N GLY A 72 -2.91 3.95 -8.87
CA GLY A 72 -2.20 2.94 -9.67
C GLY A 72 -0.93 2.40 -9.00
N ASN A 73 -0.86 2.43 -7.66
CA ASN A 73 0.26 1.85 -6.93
C ASN A 73 0.13 0.31 -6.88
N GLU A 74 0.98 -0.37 -7.64
CA GLU A 74 0.99 -1.83 -7.77
C GLU A 74 1.11 -2.56 -6.41
N MET A 75 1.92 -2.04 -5.49
CA MET A 75 2.11 -2.64 -4.16
C MET A 75 0.87 -2.53 -3.29
N LEU A 76 0.09 -1.47 -3.47
CA LEU A 76 -1.21 -1.30 -2.83
C LEU A 76 -2.21 -2.31 -3.40
N GLU A 77 -2.26 -2.44 -4.73
CA GLU A 77 -3.13 -3.41 -5.41
C GLU A 77 -2.81 -4.85 -4.99
N TYR A 78 -1.53 -5.22 -4.87
CA TYR A 78 -1.11 -6.50 -4.30
C TYR A 78 -1.60 -6.66 -2.86
N GLY A 79 -1.39 -5.64 -2.01
CA GLY A 79 -1.89 -5.65 -0.63
C GLY A 79 -3.39 -5.94 -0.54
N LEU A 80 -4.19 -5.25 -1.34
CA LEU A 80 -5.64 -5.46 -1.38
C LEU A 80 -6.00 -6.85 -1.91
N LEU A 81 -5.34 -7.29 -2.99
CA LEU A 81 -5.58 -8.60 -3.56
C LEU A 81 -5.31 -9.70 -2.53
N GLY A 82 -4.17 -9.66 -1.85
CA GLY A 82 -3.84 -10.71 -0.88
C GLY A 82 -4.65 -10.64 0.40
N ALA A 83 -5.12 -9.46 0.82
CA ALA A 83 -6.10 -9.34 1.90
C ALA A 83 -7.43 -10.01 1.52
N VAL A 84 -7.89 -9.83 0.28
CA VAL A 84 -9.09 -10.49 -0.26
C VAL A 84 -8.88 -12.00 -0.41
N SER A 85 -7.74 -12.44 -0.97
CA SER A 85 -7.42 -13.86 -1.12
C SER A 85 -7.42 -14.59 0.23
N GLN A 86 -6.81 -13.97 1.26
CA GLN A 86 -6.83 -14.50 2.63
C GLN A 86 -8.25 -14.58 3.20
N LEU A 87 -9.06 -13.53 3.02
CA LEU A 87 -10.45 -13.52 3.45
C LEU A 87 -11.28 -14.63 2.79
N LEU A 88 -11.10 -14.85 1.48
CA LEU A 88 -11.80 -15.89 0.71
C LEU A 88 -11.30 -17.30 1.04
N GLY A 89 -9.99 -17.45 1.27
CA GLY A 89 -9.37 -18.72 1.66
C GLY A 89 -9.64 -19.12 3.10
N GLY A 90 -10.15 -18.21 3.94
CA GLY A 90 -10.34 -18.44 5.37
C GLY A 90 -9.03 -18.52 6.17
N GLU A 91 -7.92 -18.07 5.58
CA GLU A 91 -6.58 -18.11 6.15
C GLU A 91 -6.15 -16.69 6.53
N GLN A 92 -5.59 -16.52 7.73
CA GLN A 92 -4.97 -15.27 8.16
C GLN A 92 -3.55 -15.58 8.64
N TYR A 93 -2.55 -15.15 7.88
CA TYR A 93 -1.17 -15.58 8.11
C TYR A 93 -0.50 -14.89 9.31
N SER A 94 -0.96 -13.69 9.71
CA SER A 94 -0.46 -12.98 10.89
C SER A 94 -1.56 -12.60 11.88
N ARG A 95 -1.24 -12.69 13.18
CA ARG A 95 -2.10 -12.18 14.26
C ARG A 95 -1.75 -10.75 14.65
N ASP A 96 -0.54 -10.30 14.32
CA ASP A 96 -0.13 -8.90 14.47
C ASP A 96 -0.67 -8.09 13.28
N PRO A 97 -1.48 -7.05 13.52
CA PRO A 97 -1.97 -6.17 12.47
C PRO A 97 -0.89 -5.50 11.61
N VAL A 98 0.29 -5.24 12.15
CA VAL A 98 1.41 -4.64 11.41
C VAL A 98 2.00 -5.66 10.44
N GLU A 99 2.31 -6.87 10.92
CA GLU A 99 2.82 -7.96 10.10
C GLU A 99 1.80 -8.36 9.02
N GLN A 100 0.51 -8.31 9.36
CA GLN A 100 -0.58 -8.64 8.45
C GLN A 100 -0.61 -7.78 7.19
N VAL A 101 -0.22 -6.49 7.25
CA VAL A 101 -0.14 -5.64 6.05
C VAL A 101 0.95 -6.15 5.09
N GLY A 102 2.08 -6.59 5.61
CA GLY A 102 3.16 -7.22 4.82
C GLY A 102 2.75 -8.57 4.23
N ASP A 103 2.02 -9.38 5.00
CA ASP A 103 1.50 -10.67 4.54
C ASP A 103 0.45 -10.49 3.44
N ASP A 104 -0.46 -9.53 3.59
CA ASP A 104 -1.45 -9.15 2.58
C ASP A 104 -0.75 -8.84 1.24
N ILE A 105 0.33 -8.05 1.26
CA ILE A 105 1.12 -7.75 0.04
C ILE A 105 1.75 -9.01 -0.54
N THR A 106 2.38 -9.82 0.31
CA THR A 106 3.09 -11.03 -0.09
C THR A 106 2.14 -12.04 -0.73
N VAL A 107 0.99 -12.30 -0.11
CA VAL A 107 -0.06 -13.17 -0.66
C VAL A 107 -0.59 -12.61 -1.97
N GLY A 108 -0.75 -11.29 -2.09
CA GLY A 108 -1.18 -10.65 -3.33
C GLY A 108 -0.23 -10.91 -4.49
N ILE A 109 1.07 -10.76 -4.26
CA ILE A 109 2.12 -11.08 -5.24
C ILE A 109 2.04 -12.56 -5.65
N PHE A 110 1.90 -13.47 -4.67
CA PHE A 110 1.73 -14.90 -4.96
C PHE A 110 0.44 -15.21 -5.73
N SER A 111 -0.65 -14.51 -5.43
CA SER A 111 -1.96 -14.69 -6.08
C SER A 111 -1.99 -14.23 -7.53
N GLN A 112 -1.01 -13.42 -7.97
CA GLN A 112 -0.86 -13.06 -9.38
C GLN A 112 0.06 -14.02 -10.15
N ALA A 113 0.84 -14.84 -9.46
CA ALA A 113 1.73 -15.80 -10.10
C ALA A 113 0.94 -16.76 -11.00
N PRO A 114 1.42 -17.09 -12.21
CA PRO A 114 0.68 -17.89 -13.19
C PRO A 114 0.13 -19.22 -12.66
N GLN A 115 0.84 -19.83 -11.69
CA GLN A 115 0.46 -21.09 -11.05
C GLN A 115 -0.59 -20.98 -9.93
N HIS A 116 -0.87 -19.76 -9.43
CA HIS A 116 -1.71 -19.52 -8.24
C HIS A 116 -2.75 -18.41 -8.46
N LYS A 117 -3.09 -18.11 -9.72
CA LYS A 117 -4.09 -17.09 -10.03
C LYS A 117 -5.42 -17.40 -9.35
N ASP A 118 -5.82 -16.54 -8.42
CA ASP A 118 -7.18 -16.53 -7.88
C ASP A 118 -8.04 -15.54 -8.70
N PRO A 119 -8.83 -16.03 -9.67
CA PRO A 119 -9.65 -15.17 -10.51
C PRO A 119 -10.77 -14.49 -9.72
N PHE A 120 -11.23 -15.06 -8.59
CA PHE A 120 -12.32 -14.49 -7.80
C PHE A 120 -11.84 -13.30 -6.98
N ALA A 121 -10.66 -13.40 -6.37
CA ALA A 121 -10.04 -12.28 -5.66
C ALA A 121 -9.77 -11.10 -6.62
N ALA A 122 -9.27 -11.38 -7.83
CA ALA A 122 -9.05 -10.37 -8.86
C ALA A 122 -10.35 -9.69 -9.33
N ILE A 123 -11.44 -10.45 -9.54
CA ILE A 123 -12.75 -9.90 -9.94
C ILE A 123 -13.35 -9.02 -8.83
N LEU A 124 -13.21 -9.42 -7.57
CA LEU A 124 -13.68 -8.63 -6.44
C LEU A 124 -12.95 -7.29 -6.34
N LEU A 125 -11.62 -7.31 -6.53
CA LEU A 125 -10.80 -6.09 -6.55
C LEU A 125 -11.21 -5.16 -7.70
N LEU A 126 -11.38 -5.70 -8.91
CA LEU A 126 -11.87 -4.91 -10.07
C LEU A 126 -13.25 -4.28 -9.81
N SER A 127 -14.12 -4.98 -9.09
CA SER A 127 -15.44 -4.46 -8.73
C SER A 127 -15.38 -3.30 -7.72
N LEU A 128 -14.32 -3.22 -6.91
CA LEU A 128 -14.05 -2.11 -6.01
C LEU A 128 -13.44 -0.89 -6.74
N MET A 129 -12.71 -1.15 -7.83
CA MET A 129 -12.05 -0.11 -8.66
C MET A 129 -12.98 0.48 -9.74
N GLY A 130 -14.03 -0.23 -10.16
CA GLY A 130 -14.92 0.16 -11.27
C GLY A 130 -15.97 1.23 -10.97
N LYS A 131 -15.65 2.28 -10.21
CA LYS A 131 -16.53 3.44 -10.02
C LYS A 131 -16.28 4.55 -11.05
#